data_AF-A0A521TTA8-F1
#
_entry.id   AF-A0A521TTA8-F1
#
_cell.length_a   1.000
_cell.length_b   1.000
_cell.length_c   1.000
_cell.angle_alpha   90.00
_cell.angle_beta   90.00
_cell.angle_gamma   90.00
#
_symmetry.space_group_name_H-M   'P 1'
#
loop_
_entity.id
_entity.type
_entity.pdbx_description
1 polymer ?
#
loop_
_entity_poly.entity_id
_entity_poly.type
_entity_poly.pdbx_seq_one_letter_code
_entity_poly.pdbx_strand_id
1 'polypeptide(L)'
;RENILFSLAKKVIVMADKSKFVKNFTRSVPVEVHPLARNSVTDAIKKLGGKIELRSLDRGYPFFTENGNIILDCNFGIIKNPKELSQKIKQITGVMESGIFLRKPDVIYRAKLNGKFDII
;
A
#
# COMPACT_ATOMS: atom_id res chain seq x y z
N ARG A 1 -2.72 10.77 1.92
CA ARG A 1 -3.87 11.51 1.33
C ARG A 1 -5.02 10.58 0.91
N GLU A 2 -4.78 9.63 0.02
CA GLU A 2 -5.84 8.74 -0.52
C GLU A 2 -6.63 8.02 0.57
N ASN A 3 -5.97 7.40 1.55
CA ASN A 3 -6.65 6.66 2.62
C ASN A 3 -7.57 7.54 3.50
N ILE A 4 -7.25 8.83 3.65
CA ILE A 4 -8.10 9.82 4.34
C ILE A 4 -9.38 10.04 3.54
N LEU A 5 -9.26 10.29 2.24
CA LEU A 5 -10.43 10.47 1.37
C LEU A 5 -11.27 9.20 1.30
N PHE A 6 -10.60 8.04 1.22
CA PHE A 6 -11.23 6.73 1.15
C PHE A 6 -12.03 6.42 2.43
N SER A 7 -11.54 6.79 3.61
CA SER A 7 -12.23 6.55 4.88
C SER A 7 -13.42 7.50 5.11
N LEU A 8 -13.32 8.76 4.66
CA LEU A 8 -14.36 9.78 4.83
C LEU A 8 -15.46 9.73 3.76
N ALA A 9 -15.20 9.05 2.63
CA ALA A 9 -16.14 8.99 1.53
C ALA A 9 -17.43 8.26 1.90
N LYS A 10 -18.58 8.89 1.60
CA LYS A 10 -19.92 8.27 1.68
C LYS A 10 -20.06 7.10 0.71
N LYS A 11 -19.38 7.17 -0.43
CA LYS A 11 -19.35 6.14 -1.47
C LYS A 11 -17.97 6.09 -2.10
N VAL A 12 -17.42 4.89 -2.20
CA VAL A 12 -16.12 4.61 -2.82
C VAL A 12 -16.33 3.72 -4.02
N ILE A 13 -15.78 4.15 -5.14
CA ILE A 13 -15.81 3.42 -6.40
C ILE A 13 -14.37 3.15 -6.81
N VAL A 14 -14.03 1.88 -7.04
CA VAL A 14 -12.70 1.47 -7.53
C VAL A 14 -12.84 0.97 -8.95
N MET A 15 -12.01 1.48 -9.86
CA MET A 15 -11.90 0.99 -11.22
C MET A 15 -10.53 0.37 -11.42
N ALA A 16 -10.49 -0.86 -11.91
CA ALA A 16 -9.24 -1.57 -12.16
C ALA A 16 -9.39 -2.55 -13.33
N ASP A 17 -8.30 -2.77 -14.06
CA ASP A 17 -8.28 -3.79 -15.10
C ASP A 17 -8.21 -5.21 -14.50
N LYS A 18 -8.56 -6.23 -15.30
CA LYS A 18 -8.59 -7.63 -14.87
C LYS A 18 -7.27 -8.10 -14.21
N SER A 19 -6.11 -7.55 -14.55
CA SER A 19 -4.81 -7.95 -13.96
C SER A 19 -4.65 -7.57 -12.49
N LYS A 20 -5.50 -6.68 -11.96
CA LYS A 20 -5.46 -6.28 -10.53
C LYS A 20 -6.22 -7.26 -9.63
N PHE A 21 -7.03 -8.15 -10.20
CA PHE A 21 -7.79 -9.16 -9.46
C PHE A 21 -6.97 -10.43 -9.33
N VAL A 22 -6.37 -10.61 -8.15
CA VAL A 22 -5.45 -11.72 -7.88
C VAL A 22 -6.04 -12.68 -6.86
N LYS A 23 -5.76 -13.98 -7.03
CA LYS A 23 -6.12 -15.01 -6.04
C LYS A 23 -5.28 -14.86 -4.76
N ASN A 24 -3.99 -14.56 -4.93
CA ASN A 24 -3.04 -14.36 -3.86
C ASN A 24 -2.49 -12.94 -3.96
N PHE A 25 -2.56 -12.17 -2.87
CA PHE A 25 -2.00 -10.83 -2.83
C PHE A 25 -0.49 -10.89 -2.53
N THR A 26 0.33 -10.57 -3.52
CA THR A 26 1.80 -10.69 -3.47
C THR A 26 2.55 -9.41 -3.80
N ARG A 27 1.84 -8.31 -4.05
CA ARG A 27 2.46 -7.04 -4.40
C ARG A 27 3.16 -6.45 -3.18
N SER A 28 4.26 -5.73 -3.42
CA SER A 28 4.89 -4.93 -2.37
C SER A 28 3.89 -3.93 -1.79
N VAL A 29 3.95 -3.75 -0.47
CA VAL A 29 3.15 -2.79 0.28
C VAL A 29 3.99 -1.53 0.43
N PRO A 30 3.59 -0.40 -0.17
CA PRO A 30 4.21 0.89 0.11
C PRO A 30 3.94 1.29 1.56
N VAL A 31 4.98 1.64 2.31
CA VAL A 31 4.87 2.15 3.68
C VAL A 31 5.45 3.55 3.70
N GLU A 32 4.63 4.54 4.04
CA GLU A 32 5.05 5.94 4.19
C GLU A 32 5.68 6.11 5.57
N VAL A 33 6.91 6.61 5.62
CA VAL A 33 7.75 6.62 6.83
C VAL A 33 8.38 7.98 7.01
N HIS A 34 8.37 8.48 8.24
CA HIS A 34 9.09 9.69 8.60
C HIS A 34 10.62 9.49 8.37
N PRO A 35 11.34 10.40 7.72
CA PRO A 35 12.74 10.17 7.31
C PRO A 35 13.67 9.79 8.47
N LEU A 36 13.48 10.40 9.64
CA LEU A 36 14.25 10.10 10.86
C LEU A 36 14.09 8.65 11.34
N ALA A 37 12.94 8.02 11.07
CA ALA A 37 12.62 6.67 11.50
C ALA A 37 13.00 5.60 10.47
N ARG A 38 13.66 5.96 9.35
CA ARG A 38 13.98 5.04 8.25
C ARG A 38 14.60 3.72 8.74
N ASN A 39 15.65 3.81 9.55
CA ASN A 39 16.42 2.64 9.97
C ASN A 39 15.62 1.77 10.95
N SER A 40 15.00 2.38 11.97
CA SER A 40 14.20 1.64 12.97
C SER A 40 12.99 0.96 12.34
N VAL A 41 12.29 1.63 11.42
CA VAL A 41 11.16 1.05 10.69
C VAL A 41 11.64 -0.06 9.75
N THR A 42 12.78 0.13 9.06
CA THR A 42 13.35 -0.93 8.21
C THR A 42 13.59 -2.21 9.01
N ASP A 43 14.20 -2.11 10.19
CA ASP A 43 14.48 -3.29 11.02
C ASP A 43 13.21 -3.91 11.62
N ALA A 44 12.22 -3.09 11.98
CA ALA A 44 10.92 -3.58 12.41
C ALA A 44 10.18 -4.34 11.29
N ILE A 45 10.20 -3.83 10.05
CA ILE A 45 9.60 -4.50 8.90
C ILE A 45 10.33 -5.82 8.58
N LYS A 46 11.67 -5.87 8.69
CA LYS A 46 12.43 -7.12 8.55
C LYS A 46 11.98 -8.17 9.56
N LYS A 47 11.77 -7.79 10.83
CA LYS A 47 11.25 -8.68 11.88
C LYS A 47 9.83 -9.19 11.59
N LEU A 48 9.03 -8.42 10.84
CA LEU A 48 7.73 -8.86 10.32
C LEU A 48 7.84 -9.75 9.07
N GLY A 49 9.05 -10.08 8.62
CA GLY A 49 9.30 -10.92 7.44
C GLY A 49 9.30 -10.16 6.10
N GLY A 50 9.30 -8.83 6.13
CA GLY A 50 9.33 -7.99 4.93
C GLY A 50 10.73 -7.81 4.36
N LYS A 51 10.88 -7.89 3.05
CA LYS A 51 12.03 -7.37 2.30
C LYS A 51 11.74 -5.93 1.89
N ILE A 52 12.68 -5.02 2.12
CA ILE A 52 12.45 -3.58 1.97
C ILE A 52 13.34 -3.02 0.86
N GLU A 53 12.74 -2.16 0.04
CA GLU A 53 13.45 -1.29 -0.89
C GLU A 53 13.04 0.17 -0.61
N LEU A 54 14.01 1.09 -0.58
CA LEU A 54 13.69 2.52 -0.51
C LEU A 54 13.24 2.96 -1.90
N ARG A 55 12.02 3.51 -1.98
CA ARG A 55 11.53 4.06 -3.24
C ARG A 55 12.43 5.20 -3.70
N SER A 56 12.93 5.07 -4.92
CA SER A 56 13.82 6.04 -5.55
C SER A 56 13.19 6.58 -6.84
N LEU A 57 13.55 7.81 -7.19
CA LEU A 57 13.32 8.38 -8.52
C LEU A 57 14.29 7.73 -9.53
N ASP A 58 14.02 7.87 -10.83
CA ASP A 58 14.88 7.32 -11.90
C ASP A 58 16.34 7.81 -11.82
N ARG A 59 16.56 8.98 -11.19
CA ARG A 59 17.89 9.57 -10.96
C ARG A 59 18.61 9.01 -9.71
N GLY A 60 18.02 8.04 -9.01
CA GLY A 60 18.58 7.40 -7.82
C GLY A 60 18.36 8.11 -6.48
N TYR A 61 17.69 9.27 -6.47
CA TYR A 61 17.36 9.98 -5.22
C TYR A 61 16.13 9.37 -4.54
N PRO A 62 16.04 9.38 -3.20
CA PRO A 62 14.84 8.96 -2.49
C PRO A 62 13.61 9.74 -2.97
N PHE A 63 12.51 9.03 -3.22
CA PHE A 63 11.22 9.64 -3.46
C PHE A 63 10.66 10.22 -2.15
N PHE A 64 10.33 11.51 -2.16
CA PHE A 64 9.61 12.16 -1.08
C PHE A 64 8.15 12.38 -1.48
N THR A 65 7.25 12.03 -0.57
CA THR A 65 5.82 12.34 -0.68
C THR A 65 5.57 13.84 -0.53
N GLU A 66 4.36 14.28 -0.89
CA GLU A 66 3.88 15.65 -0.64
C GLU A 66 3.93 16.05 0.85
N ASN A 67 3.94 15.07 1.76
CA ASN A 67 4.03 15.28 3.21
C ASN A 67 5.48 15.34 3.73
N GLY A 68 6.49 15.25 2.86
CA GLY A 68 7.91 15.21 3.27
C GLY A 68 8.38 13.86 3.83
N ASN A 69 7.59 12.80 3.70
CA ASN A 69 7.95 11.44 4.12
C ASN A 69 8.57 10.64 2.98
N ILE A 70 9.36 9.62 3.32
CA ILE A 70 9.88 8.63 2.37
C ILE A 70 8.92 7.45 2.21
N ILE A 71 9.10 6.65 1.15
CA ILE A 71 8.36 5.40 0.98
C ILE A 71 9.32 4.21 1.00
N LEU A 72 8.99 3.23 1.85
CA LEU A 72 9.59 1.90 1.85
C LEU A 72 8.65 0.95 1.11
N ASP A 73 9.09 0.37 0.00
CA ASP A 73 8.38 -0.68 -0.72
C ASP A 73 8.68 -2.03 -0.06
N CYS A 74 7.70 -2.57 0.67
CA CYS A 74 7.89 -3.74 1.52
C CYS A 74 7.24 -5.00 0.92
N ASN A 75 8.04 -5.98 0.53
CA ASN A 75 7.58 -7.26 0.01
C ASN A 75 7.52 -8.32 1.13
N PHE A 76 6.31 -8.83 1.39
CA PHE A 76 6.04 -9.85 2.40
C PHE A 76 5.75 -11.25 1.81
N GLY A 77 6.01 -11.46 0.52
CA GLY A 77 5.58 -12.65 -0.20
C GLY A 77 4.06 -12.71 -0.32
N ILE A 78 3.46 -13.87 -0.02
CA ILE A 78 1.99 -14.04 -0.04
C ILE A 78 1.40 -13.45 1.26
N ILE A 79 0.61 -12.39 1.11
CA ILE A 79 -0.08 -11.73 2.21
C ILE A 79 -1.41 -12.45 2.49
N LYS A 80 -1.41 -13.33 3.50
CA LYS A 80 -2.60 -14.10 3.90
C LYS A 80 -3.66 -13.27 4.63
N ASN A 81 -3.22 -12.34 5.49
CA ASN A 81 -4.11 -11.49 6.28
C ASN A 81 -3.70 -10.01 6.15
N PRO A 82 -4.20 -9.30 5.10
CA PRO A 82 -3.84 -7.90 4.87
C PRO A 82 -4.21 -6.99 6.03
N LYS A 83 -5.31 -7.28 6.74
CA LYS A 83 -5.78 -6.49 7.89
C LYS A 83 -4.79 -6.53 9.04
N GLU A 84 -4.40 -7.73 9.44
CA GLU A 84 -3.44 -7.92 10.54
C GLU A 84 -2.05 -7.36 10.18
N LEU A 85 -1.59 -7.60 8.94
CA LEU A 85 -0.32 -7.04 8.47
C LEU A 85 -0.33 -5.51 8.52
N SER A 86 -1.39 -4.87 8.00
CA SER A 86 -1.54 -3.42 8.05
C SER A 86 -1.53 -2.88 9.48
N GLN A 87 -2.25 -3.54 10.40
CA GLN A 87 -2.26 -3.16 11.81
C GLN A 87 -0.87 -3.24 12.45
N LYS A 88 -0.12 -4.33 12.22
CA LYS A 88 1.25 -4.49 12.72
C LYS A 88 2.19 -3.42 12.17
N ILE A 89 2.09 -3.11 10.86
CA ILE A 89 2.89 -2.06 10.22
C ILE A 89 2.58 -0.70 10.85
N LYS A 90 1.30 -0.34 11.00
CA LYS A 90 0.87 0.96 11.55
C LYS A 90 1.22 1.16 13.03
N GLN A 91 1.52 0.10 13.77
CA GLN A 91 1.98 0.17 15.16
C GLN A 91 3.47 0.54 15.28
N ILE A 92 4.23 0.47 14.20
CA ILE A 92 5.66 0.81 14.22
C ILE A 92 5.81 2.34 14.31
N THR A 93 6.49 2.83 15.35
CA THR A 93 6.76 4.27 15.52
C THR A 93 7.52 4.83 14.33
N GLY A 94 7.01 5.92 13.76
CA GLY A 94 7.56 6.58 12.57
C GLY A 94 6.92 6.13 11.24
N VAL A 95 6.06 5.11 11.26
CA VAL A 95 5.16 4.82 10.13
C VAL A 95 4.01 5.81 10.14
N MET A 96 3.78 6.43 8.99
CA MET A 96 2.67 7.37 8.76
C MET A 96 1.45 6.64 8.21
N GLU A 97 1.64 5.77 7.21
CA GLU A 97 0.56 4.98 6.63
C GLU A 97 1.09 3.75 5.86
N SER A 98 0.23 2.76 5.64
CA SER A 98 0.49 1.60 4.77
C SER A 98 -0.43 1.62 3.54
N GLY A 99 0.05 1.14 2.40
CA GLY A 99 -0.73 1.03 1.15
C GLY A 99 -1.80 -0.08 1.14
N ILE A 100 -2.17 -0.62 2.31
CA ILE A 100 -3.27 -1.57 2.45
C ILE A 100 -4.53 -0.82 2.86
N PHE A 101 -5.51 -0.77 1.97
CA PHE A 101 -6.81 -0.15 2.22
C PHE A 101 -7.77 -1.18 2.84
N LEU A 102 -8.22 -0.91 4.08
CA LEU A 102 -9.06 -1.86 4.84
C LEU A 102 -10.56 -1.63 4.65
N ARG A 103 -10.98 -0.41 4.29
CA ARG A 103 -12.36 -0.14 3.93
C ARG A 103 -12.65 -0.85 2.61
N LYS A 104 -13.75 -1.59 2.52
CA LYS A 104 -14.19 -2.16 1.25
C LYS A 104 -14.76 -1.04 0.37
N PRO A 105 -14.48 -1.05 -0.95
CA PRO A 105 -15.18 -0.18 -1.88
C PRO A 105 -16.66 -0.57 -1.96
N ASP A 106 -17.51 0.39 -2.27
CA ASP A 106 -18.97 0.20 -2.41
C ASP A 106 -19.33 -0.35 -3.80
N VAL A 107 -18.51 -0.03 -4.81
CA VAL A 107 -18.65 -0.53 -6.18
C VAL A 107 -17.27 -0.77 -6.78
N ILE A 108 -17.07 -1.90 -7.47
CA ILE A 108 -15.86 -2.16 -8.22
C ILE A 108 -16.20 -2.32 -9.71
N TYR A 109 -15.57 -1.52 -10.55
CA TYR A 109 -15.59 -1.68 -12.01
C TYR A 109 -14.35 -2.45 -12.46
N ARG A 110 -14.57 -3.65 -12.99
CA ARG A 110 -13.51 -4.46 -13.59
C ARG A 110 -13.47 -4.27 -15.10
N ALA A 111 -12.47 -3.54 -15.59
CA ALA A 111 -12.27 -3.33 -17.02
C ALA A 111 -11.70 -4.58 -17.72
N LYS A 112 -12.26 -4.91 -18.88
CA LYS A 112 -11.83 -5.98 -19.79
C LYS A 112 -11.06 -5.39 -20.97
N LEU A 113 -10.23 -6.20 -21.61
CA LEU A 113 -9.42 -5.81 -22.77
C LEU A 113 -10.25 -5.40 -23.99
N ASN A 114 -11.53 -5.80 -24.06
CA ASN A 114 -12.44 -5.48 -25.17
C ASN A 114 -13.24 -4.18 -24.96
N GLY A 115 -12.79 -3.31 -24.05
CA GLY A 115 -13.47 -2.04 -23.75
C GLY A 115 -14.75 -2.17 -22.92
N LYS A 116 -15.16 -3.39 -22.53
CA LYS A 116 -16.30 -3.62 -21.62
C LYS A 116 -15.86 -3.68 -20.16
N PHE A 117 -16.80 -3.60 -19.23
CA PHE A 117 -16.54 -3.76 -17.81
C PHE A 117 -17.60 -4.65 -17.13
N ASP A 118 -17.23 -5.24 -15.99
CA ASP A 118 -18.17 -5.84 -15.04
C ASP A 118 -18.29 -4.95 -13.81
N ILE A 119 -19.47 -4.92 -13.20
CA ILE A 119 -19.68 -4.34 -11.87
C ILE A 119 -19.72 -5.49 -10.88
N ILE A 120 -18.86 -5.44 -9.86
CA ILE A 120 -18.73 -6.46 -8.81
C ILE A 120 -18.67 -5.83 -7.42
#